data_AF-A0A7Z9S4Q3-F1
#
_entry.id   AF-A0A7Z9S4Q3-F1
#
_cell.length_a   1.000
_cell.length_b   1.000
_cell.length_c   1.000
_cell.angle_alpha   90.00
_cell.angle_beta   90.00
_cell.angle_gamma   90.00
#
_symmetry.space_group_name_H-M   'P 1'
#
loop_
_entity.id
_entity.type
_entity.pdbx_description
1 polymer ?
#
loop_
_entity_poly.entity_id
_entity_poly.type
_entity_poly.pdbx_seq_one_letter_code
_entity_poly.pdbx_strand_id
1 'polypeptide(L)'
;MFDGSTKTTRTIVLTHGAGAAMDSPFMTTIAVGLAERGNRIVRFEFPYMRARRIDGKRKPPNSAAALMNHWRAVIKTLGPA
;
A
#
# COMPACT_ATOMS: atom_id res chain seq x y z
N MET A 1 6.45 -1.54 -1.30
CA MET A 1 7.30 -1.85 -0.14
C MET A 1 6.82 -3.15 0.46
N PHE A 2 7.73 -4.00 0.93
CA PHE A 2 7.40 -5.28 1.55
C PHE A 2 7.91 -5.28 3.00
N ASP A 3 7.08 -5.74 3.93
CA ASP A 3 7.46 -5.98 5.33
C ASP A 3 7.16 -7.45 5.69
N GLY A 4 8.03 -8.10 6.48
CA GLY A 4 7.88 -9.50 6.87
C GLY A 4 8.49 -10.52 5.91
N SER A 5 8.34 -11.81 6.24
CA SER A 5 8.92 -12.93 5.48
C SER A 5 8.18 -13.17 4.16
N THR A 6 8.91 -13.56 3.12
CA THR A 6 8.33 -13.99 1.83
C THR A 6 7.85 -15.44 1.83
N LYS A 7 8.12 -16.20 2.90
CA LYS A 7 7.71 -17.62 3.08
C LYS A 7 6.39 -17.79 3.83
N THR A 8 5.61 -16.72 4.01
CA THR A 8 4.34 -16.76 4.75
C THR A 8 3.18 -17.13 3.83
N THR A 9 2.21 -17.90 4.31
CA THR A 9 1.02 -18.29 3.54
C THR A 9 -0.04 -17.20 3.37
N ARG A 10 0.18 -15.99 3.92
CA ARG A 10 -0.77 -14.87 3.85
C ARG A 10 -0.09 -13.56 3.50
N THR A 11 -0.61 -12.92 2.46
CA THR A 11 -0.19 -11.57 2.04
C THR A 11 -1.30 -10.58 2.35
N ILE A 12 -0.99 -9.52 3.09
CA ILE A 12 -1.90 -8.39 3.38
C ILE A 12 -1.42 -7.17 2.59
N VAL A 13 -2.31 -6.63 1.76
CA VAL A 13 -2.02 -5.45 0.93
C VAL A 13 -2.67 -4.22 1.56
N LEU A 14 -1.85 -3.25 1.95
CA LEU A 14 -2.26 -2.00 2.56
C LEU A 14 -1.99 -0.82 1.62
N THR A 15 -2.87 0.17 1.65
CA THR A 15 -2.70 1.45 0.96
C THR A 15 -3.17 2.59 1.87
N HIS A 16 -2.72 3.80 1.55
CA HIS A 16 -3.03 4.99 2.34
C HIS A 16 -4.40 5.59 2.01
N GLY A 17 -4.92 6.44 2.92
CA GLY A 17 -6.05 7.34 2.65
C GLY A 17 -5.61 8.67 2.02
N ALA A 18 -6.50 9.67 1.96
CA ALA A 18 -6.20 10.98 1.36
C ALA A 18 -5.28 11.90 2.20
N GLY A 19 -5.06 11.57 3.48
CA GLY A 19 -4.39 12.45 4.42
C GLY A 19 -2.86 12.35 4.44
N ALA A 20 -2.34 11.12 4.45
CA ALA A 20 -0.91 10.86 4.66
C ALA A 20 -0.40 9.78 3.71
N ALA A 21 0.92 9.73 3.51
CA ALA A 21 1.58 8.76 2.65
C ALA A 21 1.69 7.36 3.30
N MET A 22 2.03 6.35 2.51
CA MET A 22 2.13 4.95 2.96
C MET A 22 3.24 4.68 3.99
N ASP A 23 4.20 5.60 4.11
CA ASP A 23 5.31 5.61 5.06
C ASP A 23 5.02 6.46 6.31
N SER A 24 3.79 6.96 6.47
CA SER A 24 3.38 7.64 7.71
C SER A 24 3.62 6.76 8.94
N PRO A 25 3.95 7.34 10.11
CA PRO A 25 4.22 6.57 11.32
C PRO A 25 3.10 5.58 11.67
N PHE A 26 1.84 5.98 11.46
CA PHE A 26 0.67 5.12 11.65
C PHE A 26 0.70 3.87 10.74
N MET A 27 0.86 4.07 9.42
CA MET A 27 0.90 2.96 8.46
C MET A 27 2.10 2.05 8.69
N THR A 28 3.25 2.61 9.04
CA THR A 28 4.46 1.85 9.39
C THR A 28 4.23 1.01 10.64
N THR A 29 3.63 1.57 11.70
CA THR A 29 3.34 0.83 12.95
C THR A 29 2.41 -0.37 12.68
N ILE A 30 1.36 -0.18 11.88
CA ILE A 30 0.43 -1.26 11.51
C ILE A 30 1.16 -2.33 10.69
N ALA A 31 1.92 -1.93 9.67
CA ALA A 31 2.62 -2.89 8.81
C ALA A 31 3.63 -3.74 9.59
N VAL A 32 4.45 -3.11 10.43
CA VAL A 32 5.42 -3.81 11.28
C VAL A 32 4.71 -4.77 12.23
N GLY A 33 3.69 -4.31 12.96
CA GLY A 33 2.98 -5.15 13.93
C GLY A 33 2.24 -6.33 13.30
N LEU A 34 1.77 -6.22 12.05
CA LEU A 34 1.20 -7.35 11.32
C LEU A 34 2.27 -8.30 10.78
N ALA A 35 3.41 -7.76 10.34
CA ALA A 35 4.54 -8.55 9.84
C ALA A 35 5.15 -9.42 10.95
N GLU A 36 5.32 -8.87 12.15
CA GLU A 36 5.80 -9.60 13.34
C GLU A 36 4.89 -10.78 13.73
N ARG A 37 3.62 -10.75 13.31
CA ARG A 37 2.63 -11.82 13.50
C ARG A 37 2.65 -12.85 12.37
N GLY A 38 3.70 -12.87 11.55
CA GLY A 38 3.92 -13.89 10.52
C GLY A 38 3.19 -13.64 9.20
N ASN A 39 2.85 -12.40 8.87
CA ASN A 39 2.23 -12.04 7.59
C ASN A 39 3.24 -11.36 6.66
N ARG A 40 3.11 -11.58 5.35
CA ARG A 40 3.77 -10.74 4.35
C ARG A 40 2.92 -9.49 4.13
N ILE A 41 3.49 -8.32 4.38
CA ILE A 41 2.78 -7.05 4.19
C ILE A 41 3.29 -6.37 2.93
N VAL A 42 2.37 -5.87 2.12
CA VAL A 42 2.69 -5.04 0.96
C VAL A 42 2.05 -3.68 1.12
N ARG A 43 2.85 -2.62 1.06
CA ARG A 43 2.38 -1.24 1.02
C ARG A 43 2.64 -0.61 -0.34
N PHE A 44 1.66 0.13 -0.83
CA PHE A 44 1.77 0.91 -2.07
C PHE A 44 1.07 2.28 -1.96
N GLU A 45 1.39 3.16 -2.91
CA GLU A 45 0.69 4.45 -3.06
C GLU A 45 -0.21 4.46 -4.29
N PHE A 46 -1.37 5.08 -4.15
CA PHE A 46 -2.20 5.39 -5.30
C PHE A 46 -1.49 6.38 -6.25
N PRO A 47 -1.86 6.39 -7.55
CA PRO A 47 -1.18 7.20 -8.56
C PRO A 47 -1.03 8.68 -8.18
N TYR A 48 -2.04 9.28 -7.55
CA TYR A 48 -1.97 10.70 -7.16
C TYR A 48 -0.96 10.99 -6.04
N MET A 49 -0.78 10.08 -5.06
CA MET A 49 0.25 10.27 -4.01
C MET A 49 1.65 9.98 -4.53
N ARG A 50 1.79 8.98 -5.42
CA ARG A 50 3.06 8.75 -6.12
C ARG A 50 3.45 9.97 -6.97
N ALA A 51 2.51 10.56 -7.68
CA ALA A 51 2.74 11.80 -8.43
C ALA A 51 3.17 12.94 -7.50
N ARG A 52 2.52 13.10 -6.34
CA ARG A 52 2.88 14.09 -5.33
C ARG A 52 4.33 13.93 -4.83
N ARG A 53 4.88 12.71 -4.74
CA ARG A 53 6.30 12.52 -4.41
C ARG A 53 7.24 13.06 -5.49
N ILE A 54 6.82 13.01 -6.74
CA ILE A 54 7.63 13.41 -7.90
C ILE A 54 7.55 14.92 -8.11
N ASP A 55 6.34 15.49 -8.09
CA ASP A 55 6.10 16.88 -8.45
C ASP A 55 5.89 17.82 -7.26
N GLY A 56 5.78 17.28 -6.03
CA GLY A 56 5.50 18.03 -4.81
C GLY A 56 4.08 18.59 -4.72
N LYS A 57 3.26 18.44 -5.76
CA LYS A 57 1.95 19.09 -5.87
C LYS A 57 0.86 18.24 -5.25
N ARG A 58 0.07 18.86 -4.38
CA ARG A 58 -1.11 18.21 -3.79
C ARG A 58 -2.23 18.16 -4.83
N LYS A 59 -2.67 16.95 -5.16
CA LYS A 59 -3.78 16.69 -6.07
C LYS A 59 -4.92 16.00 -5.32
N PRO A 60 -6.19 16.22 -5.72
CA PRO A 60 -7.27 15.42 -5.20
C PRO A 60 -7.06 13.93 -5.55
N PRO A 61 -7.63 13.00 -4.77
CA PRO A 61 -7.62 11.58 -5.11
C PRO A 61 -8.23 11.33 -6.48
N ASN A 62 -7.77 10.28 -7.16
CA ASN A 62 -8.46 9.75 -8.34
C ASN A 62 -9.87 9.27 -7.97
N SER A 63 -10.73 9.05 -8.97
CA SER A 63 -12.08 8.51 -8.74
C SER A 63 -12.04 7.16 -8.03
N ALA A 64 -13.07 6.86 -7.22
CA ALA A 64 -13.16 5.59 -6.50
C ALA A 64 -12.99 4.37 -7.42
N ALA A 65 -13.57 4.41 -8.62
CA ALA A 65 -13.40 3.36 -9.64
C ALA A 65 -11.93 3.19 -10.06
N ALA A 66 -11.21 4.29 -10.30
CA ALA A 66 -9.79 4.23 -10.66
C ALA A 66 -8.93 3.68 -9.51
N LEU A 67 -9.22 4.09 -8.26
CA LEU A 67 -8.52 3.58 -7.08
C LEU A 67 -8.76 2.07 -6.90
N MET A 68 -10.01 1.61 -7.02
CA MET A 68 -10.36 0.19 -6.92
C MET A 68 -9.71 -0.65 -8.03
N ASN A 69 -9.69 -0.14 -9.26
CA ASN A 69 -9.03 -0.82 -10.38
C ASN A 69 -7.52 -0.95 -10.15
N HIS A 70 -6.88 0.12 -9.66
CA HIS A 70 -5.47 0.08 -9.34
C HIS A 70 -5.16 -0.90 -8.19
N TRP A 71 -5.97 -0.91 -7.14
CA TRP A 71 -5.82 -1.85 -6.03
C TRP A 71 -5.93 -3.32 -6.49
N ARG A 72 -6.92 -3.63 -7.35
CA ARG A 72 -7.04 -4.98 -7.95
C ARG A 72 -5.84 -5.34 -8.82
N ALA A 73 -5.32 -4.39 -9.59
CA ALA A 73 -4.13 -4.61 -10.40
C ALA A 73 -2.91 -4.97 -9.54
N VAL A 74 -2.70 -4.25 -8.43
CA VAL A 74 -1.63 -4.56 -7.45
C VAL A 74 -1.78 -5.98 -6.91
N ILE A 75 -2.99 -6.37 -6.47
CA ILE A 75 -3.25 -7.74 -5.99
C ILE A 75 -2.90 -8.77 -7.06
N LYS A 76 -3.31 -8.54 -8.32
CA LYS A 76 -3.01 -9.43 -9.43
C LYS A 76 -1.49 -9.56 -9.66
N THR A 77 -0.73 -8.47 -9.55
CA THR A 77 0.73 -8.47 -9.71
C THR A 77 1.45 -9.24 -8.61
N LEU A 78 0.90 -9.25 -7.38
CA LEU A 78 1.52 -9.96 -6.26
C LEU A 78 1.39 -11.47 -6.36
N GLY A 79 0.40 -11.97 -7.10
CA GLY A 79 0.14 -13.39 -7.24
C GLY A 79 -0.42 -14.01 -5.96
N PRO A 80 -0.63 -15.35 -5.96
CA PRO A 80 -0.98 -16.08 -4.74
C PRO A 80 0.13 -15.98 -3.69
N ALA A 81 -0.25 -16.15 -2.42
CA ALA A 81 0.67 -16.22 -1.29
C ALA A 81 1.43 -17.55 -1.26
#